data_AF-A0A538ED34-F1
#
_entry.id   AF-A0A538ED34-F1
#
_cell.length_a   1.000
_cell.length_b   1.000
_cell.length_c   1.000
_cell.angle_alpha   90.00
_cell.angle_beta   90.00
_cell.angle_gamma   90.00
#
_symmetry.space_group_name_H-M   'P 1'
#
loop_
_entity.id
_entity.type
_entity.pdbx_description
1 polymer ?
#
loop_
_entity_poly.entity_id
_entity_poly.type
_entity_poly.pdbx_seq_one_letter_code
_entity_poly.pdbx_strand_id
1 'polypeptide(L)'
;MHPGRAGAIVLAVLVGLSAVVGLALLLGAHDSGRVRAGAAAGPGAPVPGGAPPGLSPALRRSLARGDVALAYGTARAPAALRALADDVQGGPPDPALAAAGQAVLLVRQPGTAGIVALAWRRRLAARSPADPALRAFAEYWLGRGDN
;
A
#
# COMPACT_ATOMS: atom_id res chain seq x y z
N MET A 1 5.10 -51.51 -3.62
CA MET A 1 3.74 -50.91 -3.55
C MET A 1 3.83 -49.71 -2.62
N HIS A 2 3.76 -48.49 -3.16
CA HIS A 2 3.47 -47.26 -2.41
C HIS A 2 1.95 -47.21 -2.17
N PRO A 3 1.44 -46.74 -1.01
CA PRO A 3 1.21 -45.29 -0.85
C PRO A 3 1.24 -44.75 0.59
N GLY A 4 1.36 -43.41 0.71
CA GLY A 4 0.85 -42.65 1.87
C GLY A 4 1.84 -41.69 2.54
N ARG A 5 2.33 -40.66 1.84
CA ARG A 5 1.84 -39.26 1.95
C ARG A 5 2.16 -38.60 3.30
N ALA A 6 3.27 -37.88 3.39
CA ALA A 6 3.27 -36.42 3.18
C ALA A 6 2.49 -35.60 4.25
N GLY A 7 2.44 -36.06 5.50
CA GLY A 7 1.72 -35.35 6.58
C GLY A 7 2.57 -34.45 7.48
N ALA A 8 3.90 -34.55 7.46
CA ALA A 8 4.72 -34.02 8.57
C ALA A 8 5.55 -32.75 8.27
N ILE A 9 5.53 -32.21 7.04
CA ILE A 9 6.49 -31.14 6.64
C ILE A 9 5.83 -29.75 6.53
N VAL A 10 4.52 -29.61 6.73
CA VAL A 10 3.83 -28.31 6.56
C VAL A 10 3.99 -27.38 7.78
N LEU A 11 4.50 -27.86 8.92
CA LEU A 11 4.52 -27.10 10.17
C LEU A 11 5.93 -26.68 10.63
N ALA A 12 6.75 -26.09 9.74
CA ALA A 12 8.04 -25.51 10.17
C ALA A 12 8.49 -24.24 9.41
N VAL A 13 7.82 -23.85 8.33
CA VAL A 13 8.26 -22.70 7.49
C VAL A 13 7.63 -21.37 7.93
N LEU A 14 6.62 -21.39 8.81
CA LEU A 14 5.88 -20.18 9.19
C LEU A 14 6.53 -19.31 10.29
N VAL A 15 7.65 -19.72 10.89
CA VAL A 15 8.25 -19.01 12.05
C VAL A 15 9.48 -18.16 11.66
N GLY A 16 10.07 -18.38 10.49
CA GLY A 16 11.31 -17.69 10.09
C GLY A 16 11.14 -16.27 9.56
N LEU A 17 10.00 -15.95 8.94
CA LEU A 17 9.76 -14.63 8.30
C LEU A 17 9.25 -13.56 9.27
N SER A 18 8.77 -13.95 10.45
CA SER A 18 8.31 -13.03 11.50
C SER A 18 9.46 -12.34 12.24
N ALA A 19 10.66 -12.92 12.23
CA ALA A 19 11.80 -12.36 12.95
C ALA A 19 12.39 -11.08 12.31
N VAL A 20 12.33 -10.94 10.98
CA VAL A 20 12.88 -9.77 10.29
C VAL A 20 11.91 -8.57 10.32
N VAL A 21 10.60 -8.83 10.29
CA VAL A 21 9.57 -7.80 10.46
C VAL A 21 9.56 -7.26 11.90
N GLY A 22 9.84 -8.11 12.89
CA GLY A 22 9.91 -7.71 14.30
C GLY A 22 11.00 -6.67 14.60
N LEU A 23 12.14 -6.71 13.92
CA LEU A 23 13.25 -5.78 14.20
C LEU A 23 13.00 -4.37 13.65
N ALA A 24 12.32 -4.24 12.50
CA ALA A 24 11.93 -2.94 11.95
C ALA A 24 10.79 -2.27 12.77
N LEU A 25 9.96 -3.07 13.44
CA LEU A 25 8.92 -2.59 14.35
C LEU A 25 9.47 -2.18 15.72
N LEU A 26 10.67 -2.63 16.10
CA LEU A 26 11.26 -2.33 17.42
C LEU A 26 11.75 -0.87 17.55
N LEU A 27 12.11 -0.20 16.44
CA LEU A 27 12.58 1.21 16.49
C LEU A 27 11.46 2.24 16.29
N GLY A 28 10.28 1.84 15.81
CA GLY A 28 9.13 2.74 15.65
C GLY A 28 8.18 2.80 16.85
N ALA A 29 8.35 1.90 17.81
CA ALA A 29 7.37 1.63 18.87
C ALA A 29 7.75 2.15 20.26
N HIS A 30 8.87 2.86 20.41
CA HIS A 30 9.36 3.21 21.74
C HIS A 30 8.76 4.47 22.39
N ASP A 31 7.77 5.13 21.77
CA ASP A 31 7.00 6.10 22.55
C ASP A 31 5.52 6.18 22.21
N SER A 32 4.75 6.38 23.29
CA SER A 32 3.30 6.53 23.42
C SER A 32 2.44 5.27 23.33
N GLY A 33 2.36 4.59 24.47
CA GLY A 33 1.33 3.61 24.78
C GLY A 33 -0.09 4.19 24.77
N ARG A 34 -1.01 3.43 24.17
CA ARG A 34 -2.29 3.00 24.75
C ARG A 34 -2.99 2.07 23.77
N VAL A 35 -3.16 0.84 24.21
CA VAL A 35 -3.91 -0.21 23.51
C VAL A 35 -5.39 0.18 23.54
N ARG A 36 -5.98 0.41 22.36
CA ARG A 36 -7.43 0.25 22.14
C ARG A 36 -7.60 -0.68 20.95
N ALA A 37 -8.15 -1.86 21.25
CA ALA A 37 -8.48 -2.90 20.29
C ALA A 37 -9.28 -2.32 19.11
N GLY A 38 -8.85 -2.66 17.89
CA GLY A 38 -9.55 -2.31 16.65
C GLY A 38 -8.77 -1.50 15.61
N ALA A 39 -7.44 -1.62 15.51
CA ALA A 39 -6.67 -1.00 14.43
C ALA A 39 -6.76 -1.88 13.16
N ALA A 40 -7.59 -1.45 12.21
CA ALA A 40 -7.95 -2.20 11.02
C ALA A 40 -6.74 -2.69 10.17
N ALA A 41 -6.74 -4.00 9.92
CA ALA A 41 -5.61 -4.92 9.67
C ALA A 41 -4.86 -4.82 8.32
N GLY A 42 -4.52 -3.62 7.84
CA GLY A 42 -3.78 -3.45 6.58
C GLY A 42 -2.64 -2.41 6.67
N PRO A 43 -1.72 -2.38 5.68
CA PRO A 43 -0.61 -1.44 5.65
C PRO A 43 -1.08 0.02 5.59
N GLY A 44 -0.30 0.91 6.22
CA GLY A 44 -0.58 2.33 6.30
C GLY A 44 -1.52 2.73 7.44
N ALA A 45 -1.52 4.02 7.76
CA ALA A 45 -2.34 4.61 8.81
C ALA A 45 -3.74 4.97 8.28
N PRO A 46 -4.78 4.87 9.12
CA PRO A 46 -6.09 5.42 8.79
C PRO A 46 -5.99 6.95 8.63
N VAL A 47 -6.73 7.50 7.68
CA VAL A 47 -6.83 8.95 7.50
C VAL A 47 -8.00 9.50 8.33
N PRO A 48 -7.77 10.42 9.28
CA PRO A 48 -8.86 11.07 10.02
C PRO A 48 -9.84 11.74 9.06
N GLY A 49 -11.14 11.47 9.21
CA GLY A 49 -12.17 11.99 8.30
C GLY A 49 -12.32 11.26 6.95
N GLY A 50 -11.57 10.18 6.72
CA GLY A 50 -11.78 9.24 5.60
C GLY A 50 -11.12 9.60 4.27
N ALA A 51 -10.72 10.85 4.04
CA ALA A 51 -9.95 11.22 2.84
C ALA A 51 -8.84 12.20 3.20
N PRO A 52 -7.63 12.07 2.62
CA PRO A 52 -6.58 13.07 2.79
C PRO A 52 -7.09 14.47 2.38
N PRO A 53 -6.78 15.52 3.16
CA PRO A 53 -7.17 16.88 2.81
C PRO A 53 -6.50 17.31 1.50
N GLY A 54 -7.18 18.12 0.70
CA GLY A 54 -6.65 18.65 -0.56
C GLY A 54 -6.75 17.72 -1.78
N LEU A 55 -7.34 16.53 -1.65
CA LEU A 55 -7.59 15.66 -2.81
C LEU A 55 -8.73 16.21 -3.67
N SER A 56 -8.54 16.16 -5.00
CA SER A 56 -9.58 16.46 -5.96
C SER A 56 -10.77 15.48 -5.80
N PRO A 57 -12.02 15.93 -6.08
CA PRO A 57 -13.18 15.04 -6.02
C PRO A 57 -13.06 13.81 -6.92
N ALA A 58 -12.40 13.94 -8.08
CA ALA A 58 -12.17 12.83 -9.01
C ALA A 58 -11.25 11.77 -8.39
N LEU A 59 -10.12 12.19 -7.80
CA LEU A 59 -9.19 11.28 -7.14
C LEU A 59 -9.85 10.58 -5.95
N ARG A 60 -10.64 11.31 -5.16
CA ARG A 60 -11.41 10.72 -4.05
C ARG A 60 -12.35 9.61 -4.52
N ARG A 61 -13.07 9.82 -5.63
CA ARG A 61 -13.94 8.79 -6.23
C ARG A 61 -13.13 7.59 -6.74
N SER A 62 -11.96 7.81 -7.31
CA SER A 62 -11.05 6.71 -7.70
C SER A 62 -10.64 5.86 -6.51
N LEU A 63 -10.15 6.51 -5.44
CA LEU A 63 -9.76 5.79 -4.23
C LEU A 63 -10.95 5.03 -3.63
N ALA A 64 -12.15 5.62 -3.63
CA ALA A 64 -13.37 4.96 -3.17
C ALA A 64 -13.76 3.73 -4.01
N ARG A 65 -13.38 3.66 -5.28
CA ARG A 65 -13.55 2.44 -6.10
C ARG A 65 -12.48 1.37 -5.84
N GLY A 66 -11.37 1.74 -5.18
CA GLY A 66 -10.26 0.83 -4.89
C GLY A 66 -8.97 1.14 -5.63
N ASP A 67 -8.92 2.23 -6.42
CA ASP A 67 -7.65 2.67 -7.00
C ASP A 67 -6.67 3.08 -5.88
N VAL A 68 -5.39 2.94 -6.16
CA VAL A 68 -4.31 3.40 -5.28
C VAL A 68 -3.61 4.59 -5.93
N ALA A 69 -3.27 5.63 -5.18
CA ALA A 69 -2.51 6.75 -5.70
C ALA A 69 -1.15 6.88 -5.03
N LEU A 70 -0.09 7.11 -5.83
CA LEU A 70 1.26 7.39 -5.37
C LEU A 70 1.56 8.87 -5.66
N ALA A 71 1.47 9.70 -4.63
CA ALA A 71 1.72 11.13 -4.74
C ALA A 71 3.21 11.45 -4.60
N TYR A 72 3.75 12.29 -5.50
CA TYR A 72 5.15 12.67 -5.55
C TYR A 72 5.35 14.18 -5.78
N GLY A 73 6.43 14.75 -5.23
CA GLY A 73 6.71 16.20 -5.33
C GLY A 73 7.56 16.63 -6.52
N THR A 74 8.31 15.70 -7.14
CA THR A 74 9.24 16.01 -8.24
C THR A 74 8.53 16.48 -9.51
N ALA A 75 9.25 17.16 -10.41
CA ALA A 75 8.68 17.63 -11.68
C ALA A 75 8.17 16.48 -12.57
N ARG A 76 8.90 15.35 -12.57
CA ARG A 76 8.54 14.13 -13.27
C ARG A 76 8.39 12.99 -12.27
N ALA A 77 7.47 12.06 -12.53
CA ALA A 77 7.32 10.84 -11.74
C ALA A 77 8.66 10.08 -11.69
N PRO A 78 9.16 9.70 -10.51
CA PRO A 78 10.34 8.84 -10.38
C PRO A 78 10.19 7.54 -11.17
N ALA A 79 11.28 7.06 -11.78
CA ALA A 79 11.24 5.85 -12.60
C ALA A 79 10.81 4.61 -11.78
N ALA A 80 11.25 4.52 -10.52
CA ALA A 80 10.85 3.45 -9.61
C ALA A 80 9.33 3.41 -9.36
N LEU A 81 8.66 4.57 -9.28
CA LEU A 81 7.20 4.61 -9.13
C LEU A 81 6.46 4.19 -10.40
N ARG A 82 7.00 4.55 -11.57
CA ARG A 82 6.44 4.12 -12.86
C ARG A 82 6.54 2.62 -13.02
N ALA A 83 7.71 2.04 -12.74
CA ALA A 83 7.90 0.59 -12.75
C ALA A 83 7.00 -0.11 -11.73
N LEU A 84 6.88 0.44 -10.51
CA LEU A 84 5.99 -0.12 -9.50
C LEU A 84 4.52 -0.11 -9.95
N ALA A 85 4.05 0.99 -10.51
CA ALA A 85 2.67 1.10 -10.98
C ALA A 85 2.38 0.09 -12.10
N ASP A 86 3.28 0.01 -13.10
CA ASP A 86 3.21 -0.93 -14.22
C ASP A 86 3.17 -2.39 -13.74
N ASP A 87 4.08 -2.77 -12.84
CA ASP A 87 4.14 -4.12 -12.26
C ASP A 87 2.87 -4.50 -11.49
N VAL A 88 2.38 -3.60 -10.62
CA VAL A 88 1.28 -3.90 -9.69
C VAL A 88 -0.06 -3.98 -10.42
N GLN A 89 -0.30 -3.12 -11.41
CA GLN A 89 -1.54 -3.13 -12.18
C GLN A 89 -1.49 -4.05 -13.42
N GLY A 90 -0.31 -4.60 -13.75
CA GLY A 90 -0.12 -5.57 -14.82
C GLY A 90 0.06 -4.97 -16.23
N GLY A 91 0.52 -3.72 -16.33
CA GLY A 91 0.75 -3.04 -17.60
C GLY A 91 0.62 -1.52 -17.52
N PRO A 92 0.74 -0.82 -18.67
CA PRO A 92 0.75 0.64 -18.71
C PRO A 92 -0.58 1.23 -18.21
N PRO A 93 -0.63 2.53 -17.86
CA PRO A 93 -1.85 3.18 -17.39
C PRO A 93 -3.04 2.96 -18.32
N ASP A 94 -4.07 2.28 -17.81
CA ASP A 94 -5.30 1.96 -18.53
C ASP A 94 -6.51 2.64 -17.85
N PRO A 95 -7.22 3.54 -18.57
CA PRO A 95 -8.46 4.14 -18.08
C PRO A 95 -9.54 3.12 -17.67
N ALA A 96 -9.60 1.95 -18.30
CA ALA A 96 -10.55 0.90 -17.96
C ALA A 96 -10.27 0.31 -16.58
N LEU A 97 -9.00 0.06 -16.24
CA LEU A 97 -8.59 -0.37 -14.90
C LEU A 97 -8.92 0.69 -13.85
N ALA A 98 -8.69 1.97 -14.14
CA ALA A 98 -9.03 3.06 -13.22
C ALA A 98 -10.56 3.21 -13.02
N ALA A 99 -11.36 2.92 -14.04
CA ALA A 99 -12.80 2.86 -13.91
C ALA A 99 -13.24 1.69 -13.01
N ALA A 100 -12.53 0.56 -13.09
CA ALA A 100 -12.77 -0.64 -12.28
C ALA A 100 -12.23 -0.57 -10.85
N GLY A 101 -11.48 0.47 -10.48
CA GLY A 101 -10.84 0.55 -9.16
C GLY A 101 -9.57 -0.30 -9.03
N GLN A 102 -8.93 -0.60 -10.16
CA GLN A 102 -7.78 -1.50 -10.26
C GLN A 102 -6.53 -0.81 -10.81
N ALA A 103 -6.46 0.52 -10.75
CA ALA A 103 -5.28 1.27 -11.22
C ALA A 103 -4.38 1.78 -10.08
N VAL A 104 -3.09 1.89 -10.39
CA VAL A 104 -2.10 2.64 -9.58
C VAL A 104 -1.84 4.00 -10.24
N LEU A 105 -2.40 5.04 -9.65
CA LEU A 105 -2.38 6.40 -10.17
C LEU A 105 -1.15 7.17 -9.68
N LEU A 106 -0.35 7.70 -10.60
CA LEU A 106 0.78 8.58 -10.25
C LEU A 106 0.30 10.03 -10.21
N VAL A 107 0.36 10.66 -9.03
CA VAL A 107 -0.18 12.01 -8.82
C VAL A 107 0.93 12.98 -8.45
N ARG A 108 1.14 14.01 -9.26
CA ARG A 108 2.07 15.08 -8.90
C ARG A 108 1.44 16.00 -7.86
N GLN A 109 2.08 16.14 -6.71
CA GLN A 109 1.69 17.08 -5.66
C GLN A 109 2.89 17.92 -5.24
N PRO A 110 3.05 19.13 -5.81
CA PRO A 110 4.15 20.03 -5.48
C PRO A 110 4.28 20.26 -3.97
N GLY A 111 5.52 20.34 -3.46
CA GLY A 111 5.78 20.53 -2.04
C GLY A 111 5.70 19.26 -1.18
N THR A 112 5.36 18.10 -1.77
CA THR A 112 5.42 16.82 -1.05
C THR A 112 6.88 16.37 -0.89
N ALA A 113 7.35 16.27 0.34
CA ALA A 113 8.63 15.64 0.66
C ALA A 113 8.46 14.11 0.66
N GLY A 114 9.22 13.41 -0.19
CA GLY A 114 9.10 11.96 -0.36
C GLY A 114 7.87 11.55 -1.17
N ILE A 115 7.34 10.35 -0.87
CA ILE A 115 6.19 9.75 -1.53
C ILE A 115 5.06 9.55 -0.52
N VAL A 116 3.83 9.82 -0.93
CA VAL A 116 2.64 9.52 -0.14
C VAL A 116 1.76 8.56 -0.93
N ALA A 117 1.66 7.31 -0.48
CA ALA A 117 0.70 6.36 -1.02
C ALA A 117 -0.66 6.53 -0.34
N LEU A 118 -1.72 6.49 -1.14
CA LEU A 118 -3.09 6.76 -0.75
C LEU A 118 -4.00 5.66 -1.28
N ALA A 119 -4.88 5.18 -0.41
CA ALA A 119 -6.01 4.33 -0.78
C ALA A 119 -7.25 4.80 -0.01
N TRP A 120 -8.40 4.14 -0.20
CA TRP A 120 -9.63 4.53 0.50
C TRP A 120 -9.41 4.58 2.01
N ARG A 121 -9.46 5.78 2.60
CA ARG A 121 -9.26 6.04 4.03
C ARG A 121 -7.91 5.60 4.59
N ARG A 122 -6.90 5.37 3.73
CA ARG A 122 -5.58 4.85 4.10
C ARG A 122 -4.47 5.69 3.50
N ARG A 123 -3.38 5.83 4.26
CA ARG A 123 -2.20 6.57 3.85
C ARG A 123 -0.93 5.91 4.35
N LEU A 124 0.09 5.89 3.51
CA LEU A 124 1.46 5.56 3.87
C LEU A 124 2.39 6.67 3.37
N ALA A 125 3.29 7.15 4.24
CA ALA A 125 4.35 8.07 3.86
C ALA A 125 5.66 7.29 3.75
N ALA A 126 6.37 7.45 2.64
CA ALA A 126 7.65 6.83 2.38
C ALA A 126 8.68 7.92 2.03
N ARG A 127 9.92 7.75 2.49
CA ARG A 127 11.00 8.71 2.22
C ARG A 127 11.64 8.49 0.84
N SER A 128 11.49 7.30 0.28
CA SER A 128 12.10 6.89 -0.99
C SER A 128 11.05 6.37 -1.97
N PRO A 129 11.19 6.65 -3.28
CA PRO A 129 10.33 6.06 -4.31
C PRO A 129 10.58 4.56 -4.55
N ALA A 130 11.66 4.00 -4.01
CA ALA A 130 11.97 2.57 -4.09
C ALA A 130 11.65 1.84 -2.77
N ASP A 131 10.93 2.47 -1.85
CA ASP A 131 10.56 1.88 -0.56
C ASP A 131 9.63 0.67 -0.79
N PRO A 132 10.00 -0.54 -0.33
CA PRO A 132 9.20 -1.76 -0.53
C PRO A 132 7.81 -1.67 0.13
N ALA A 133 7.63 -0.81 1.13
CA ALA A 133 6.32 -0.60 1.75
C ALA A 133 5.30 0.00 0.76
N LEU A 134 5.75 0.72 -0.27
CA LEU A 134 4.87 1.25 -1.31
C LEU A 134 4.23 0.12 -2.13
N ARG A 135 5.01 -0.93 -2.44
CA ARG A 135 4.51 -2.12 -3.15
C ARG A 135 3.50 -2.86 -2.31
N ALA A 136 3.86 -3.20 -1.07
CA ALA A 136 2.97 -3.91 -0.16
C ALA A 136 1.65 -3.13 0.07
N PHE A 137 1.73 -1.80 0.16
CA PHE A 137 0.55 -0.95 0.26
C PHE A 137 -0.32 -1.01 -1.01
N ALA A 138 0.28 -0.89 -2.18
CA ALA A 138 -0.45 -0.90 -3.45
C ALA A 138 -1.11 -2.25 -3.72
N GLU A 139 -0.36 -3.35 -3.63
CA GLU A 139 -0.88 -4.71 -3.82
C GLU A 139 -1.99 -5.05 -2.81
N TYR A 140 -1.88 -4.56 -1.57
CA TYR A 140 -2.92 -4.77 -0.58
C TYR A 140 -4.15 -3.91 -0.85
N TRP A 141 -4.05 -2.62 -1.16
CA TRP A 141 -5.25 -1.79 -1.25
C TRP A 141 -5.90 -1.73 -2.63
N LEU A 142 -5.23 -2.23 -3.67
CA LEU A 142 -5.79 -2.25 -5.02
C LEU A 142 -7.09 -3.06 -5.06
N GLY A 143 -8.13 -2.47 -5.65
CA GLY A 143 -9.48 -3.05 -5.69
C GLY A 143 -10.22 -3.05 -4.35
N ARG A 144 -9.63 -2.51 -3.27
CA ARG A 144 -10.25 -2.40 -1.94
C ARG A 144 -10.68 -0.96 -1.67
N GLY A 145 -11.87 -0.65 -2.18
CA GLY A 145 -12.59 0.61 -1.97
C GLY A 145 -13.66 0.55 -0.87
N ASP A 146 -14.75 1.27 -1.10
CA ASP A 146 -15.92 1.41 -0.20
C ASP A 146 -17.06 0.42 -0.51
N ASN A 147 -16.73 -0.79 -1.00
CA ASN A 147 -17.73 -1.82 -1.33
C ASN A 147 -18.63 -2.21 -0.15
#